data_AF-A0A7V6WJL8-F1
#
_entry.id   AF-A0A7V6WJL8-F1
#
_cell.length_a   1.000
_cell.length_b   1.000
_cell.length_c   1.000
_cell.angle_alpha   90.00
_cell.angle_beta   90.00
_cell.angle_gamma   90.00
#
_symmetry.space_group_name_H-M   'P 1'
#
loop_
_entity.id
_entity.type
_entity.pdbx_description
1 polymer ?
#
loop_
_entity_poly.entity_id
_entity_poly.type
_entity_poly.pdbx_seq_one_letter_code
_entity_poly.pdbx_strand_id
1 'polypeptide(L)'
;MALLSDKKIFKLNTIVALTIGLLILVWVLLRIIFPVFKYSDEAIKYTGKPVVFIVPYQLEGKSFLSVSPFLDYNFHSLRLKMVENYELDDSLQSVPIWKGHVAQLYPMGQVIESEDELNDLLFGEIKAEIPNGTLVEYNGAVYFISKGAARPFVEPEVFNKLGFDWEKVQGISGSQFSNFEKGEAIDYNMPHPSGTIITVKGEDFLIYEKKIRKVVNSSVLANEDYNFSKIILNQLELDKVGDCQRTVSFKKIFNCRLKTAKNTYPIPGDSYIFEIPESLLAGNLDSAITLATTNTLDLNSIKQSLAVVKNSLYLRYYQYLL
;
A
#
# COMPACT_ATOMS: atom_id res chain seq x y z
N MET A 1 11.33 66.90 -18.31
CA MET A 1 11.29 66.10 -17.06
C MET A 1 10.36 64.91 -17.29
N ALA A 2 10.78 63.87 -18.06
CA ALA A 2 9.91 62.73 -18.39
C ALA A 2 10.63 61.46 -18.92
N LEU A 3 11.94 61.27 -18.69
CA LEU A 3 12.69 60.09 -19.17
C LEU A 3 13.29 59.23 -18.05
N LEU A 4 13.11 59.64 -16.79
CA LEU A 4 13.55 58.90 -15.59
C LEU A 4 12.47 57.93 -15.06
N SER A 5 11.29 57.89 -15.70
CA SER A 5 10.15 57.03 -15.36
C SER A 5 10.33 55.61 -15.90
N ASP A 6 10.64 55.47 -17.20
CA ASP A 6 10.61 54.17 -17.89
C ASP A 6 11.70 53.21 -17.43
N LYS A 7 12.90 53.71 -17.12
CA LYS A 7 14.00 52.87 -16.63
C LYS A 7 13.71 52.31 -15.22
N LYS A 8 12.96 53.04 -14.40
CA LYS A 8 12.53 52.55 -13.07
C LYS A 8 11.40 51.54 -13.20
N ILE A 9 10.45 51.78 -14.09
CA ILE A 9 9.35 50.84 -14.41
C ILE A 9 9.92 49.53 -14.98
N PHE A 10 10.86 49.60 -15.91
CA PHE A 10 11.52 48.41 -16.48
C PHE A 10 12.23 47.58 -15.40
N LYS A 11 13.04 48.22 -14.54
CA LYS A 11 13.72 47.53 -13.42
C LYS A 11 12.74 46.90 -12.43
N LEU A 12 11.65 47.60 -12.10
CA LEU A 12 10.62 47.06 -11.21
C LEU A 12 9.95 45.82 -11.82
N ASN A 13 9.58 45.89 -13.10
CA ASN A 13 8.99 44.76 -13.83
C ASN A 13 9.96 43.56 -13.88
N THR A 14 11.25 43.79 -14.09
CA THR A 14 12.27 42.72 -14.05
C THR A 14 12.37 42.08 -12.66
N ILE A 15 12.39 42.88 -11.59
CA ILE A 15 12.45 42.38 -10.22
C ILE A 15 11.20 41.55 -9.89
N VAL A 16 10.01 42.04 -10.26
CA VAL A 16 8.75 41.32 -10.08
C VAL A 16 8.77 40.00 -10.84
N ALA A 17 9.16 39.99 -12.12
CA ALA A 17 9.23 38.78 -12.94
C ALA A 17 10.20 37.74 -12.35
N LEU A 18 11.39 38.16 -11.91
CA LEU A 18 12.37 37.27 -11.25
C LEU A 18 11.84 36.72 -9.93
N THR A 19 11.14 37.55 -9.15
CA THR A 19 10.58 37.15 -7.86
C THR A 19 9.47 36.12 -8.07
N ILE A 20 8.57 36.34 -9.03
CA ILE A 20 7.53 35.38 -9.41
C ILE A 20 8.15 34.07 -9.89
N GLY A 21 9.16 34.14 -10.77
CA GLY A 21 9.88 32.95 -11.26
C GLY A 21 10.50 32.12 -10.13
N LEU A 22 11.15 32.79 -9.17
CA LEU A 22 11.72 32.12 -7.99
C LEU A 22 10.63 31.49 -7.11
N LEU A 23 9.52 32.19 -6.88
CA LEU A 23 8.39 31.68 -6.09
C LEU A 23 7.78 30.43 -6.74
N ILE A 24 7.65 30.39 -8.06
CA ILE A 24 7.16 29.22 -8.80
C ILE A 24 8.12 28.03 -8.61
N LEU A 25 9.43 28.25 -8.75
CA LEU A 25 10.43 27.19 -8.56
C LEU A 25 10.39 26.63 -7.12
N VAL A 26 10.34 27.51 -6.12
CA VAL A 26 10.20 27.11 -4.71
C VAL A 26 8.91 26.31 -4.50
N TRP A 27 7.79 26.76 -5.08
CA TRP A 27 6.52 26.05 -4.97
C TRP A 27 6.56 24.65 -5.61
N VAL A 28 7.18 24.50 -6.79
CA VAL A 28 7.36 23.20 -7.45
C VAL A 28 8.23 22.27 -6.59
N LEU A 29 9.36 22.76 -6.07
CA LEU A 29 10.23 21.99 -5.19
C LEU A 29 9.48 21.54 -3.92
N LEU A 30 8.70 22.44 -3.30
CA LEU A 30 7.86 22.10 -2.17
C LEU A 30 6.82 21.04 -2.51
N ARG A 31 6.25 21.04 -3.72
CA ARG A 31 5.31 19.99 -4.16
C ARG A 31 5.96 18.63 -4.41
N ILE A 32 7.23 18.62 -4.78
CA ILE A 32 8.02 17.38 -4.92
C ILE A 32 8.37 16.82 -3.54
N ILE A 33 8.78 17.69 -2.61
CA ILE A 33 9.18 17.31 -1.25
C ILE A 33 7.96 16.93 -0.41
N PHE A 34 6.86 17.67 -0.54
CA PHE A 34 5.62 17.47 0.21
C PHE A 34 4.45 17.13 -0.73
N PRO A 35 4.43 15.90 -1.27
CA PRO A 35 3.39 15.50 -2.19
C PRO A 35 2.02 15.39 -1.49
N VAL A 36 0.98 15.71 -2.25
CA VAL A 36 -0.41 15.44 -1.89
C VAL A 36 -0.95 14.44 -2.88
N PHE A 37 -1.37 13.28 -2.37
CA PHE A 37 -1.98 12.23 -3.17
C PHE A 37 -3.49 12.24 -2.94
N LYS A 38 -4.23 12.08 -4.02
CA LYS A 38 -5.68 11.95 -4.00
C LYS A 38 -6.02 10.58 -4.57
N TYR A 39 -6.85 9.86 -3.84
CA TYR A 39 -7.36 8.54 -4.15
C TYR A 39 -8.89 8.65 -4.24
N SER A 40 -9.48 7.99 -5.22
CA SER A 40 -10.93 7.95 -5.42
C SER A 40 -11.32 6.55 -5.85
N ASP A 41 -12.56 6.19 -5.59
CA ASP A 41 -13.26 5.01 -6.08
C ASP A 41 -13.56 5.04 -7.59
N GLU A 42 -13.78 6.21 -8.19
CA GLU A 42 -13.87 6.36 -9.63
C GLU A 42 -12.50 6.01 -10.26
N ALA A 43 -12.50 5.04 -11.17
CA ALA A 43 -11.39 4.81 -12.07
C ALA A 43 -11.20 6.06 -12.94
N ILE A 44 -10.39 7.03 -12.46
CA ILE A 44 -9.94 8.13 -13.30
C ILE A 44 -9.02 7.51 -14.35
N LYS A 45 -9.61 7.03 -15.46
CA LYS A 45 -8.89 6.97 -16.73
C LYS A 45 -8.29 8.36 -16.93
N TYR A 46 -7.01 8.42 -17.24
CA TYR A 46 -6.17 9.61 -17.44
C TYR A 46 -5.40 10.10 -16.20
N THR A 47 -4.12 9.68 -16.11
CA THR A 47 -2.93 10.57 -15.99
C THR A 47 -1.61 9.81 -15.75
N GLY A 48 -1.55 8.48 -15.86
CA GLY A 48 -0.28 7.75 -15.68
C GLY A 48 0.23 7.75 -14.24
N LYS A 49 -0.70 7.87 -13.28
CA LYS A 49 -0.47 7.59 -11.86
C LYS A 49 -1.28 6.37 -11.49
N PRO A 50 -0.70 5.41 -10.75
CA PRO A 50 -1.42 4.20 -10.40
C PRO A 50 -2.70 4.53 -9.61
N VAL A 51 -3.70 3.71 -9.84
CA VAL A 51 -5.08 3.87 -9.35
C VAL A 51 -5.20 2.93 -8.16
N VAL A 52 -5.26 3.46 -6.94
CA VAL A 52 -5.60 2.63 -5.76
C VAL A 52 -7.08 2.83 -5.51
N PHE A 53 -7.81 1.72 -5.51
CA PHE A 53 -9.22 1.69 -5.21
C PHE A 53 -9.40 1.68 -3.70
N ILE A 54 -10.48 2.30 -3.28
CA ILE A 54 -11.05 2.00 -1.99
C ILE A 54 -11.65 0.60 -2.09
N VAL A 55 -10.97 -0.39 -1.50
CA VAL A 55 -11.47 -1.78 -1.52
C VAL A 55 -12.36 -2.00 -0.30
N PRO A 56 -13.67 -2.21 -0.49
CA PRO A 56 -14.54 -2.65 0.59
C PRO A 56 -14.12 -4.05 1.04
N TYR A 57 -13.74 -4.17 2.31
CA TYR A 57 -13.63 -5.48 2.96
C TYR A 57 -14.77 -5.64 3.94
N GLN A 58 -15.55 -6.70 3.80
CA GLN A 58 -16.48 -7.15 4.82
C GLN A 58 -15.88 -8.35 5.54
N LEU A 59 -15.55 -8.16 6.82
CA LEU A 59 -15.00 -9.20 7.70
C LEU A 59 -15.77 -9.12 9.01
N GLU A 60 -16.48 -10.21 9.34
CA GLU A 60 -17.22 -10.35 10.60
C GLU A 60 -18.20 -9.19 10.91
N GLY A 61 -18.90 -8.67 9.88
CA GLY A 61 -19.85 -7.56 10.02
C GLY A 61 -19.22 -6.18 10.14
N LYS A 62 -17.89 -6.08 9.97
CA LYS A 62 -17.17 -4.80 9.86
C LYS A 62 -16.82 -4.51 8.42
N SER A 63 -16.86 -3.22 8.09
CA SER A 63 -16.56 -2.73 6.75
C SER A 63 -15.31 -1.86 6.77
N PHE A 64 -14.42 -2.06 5.81
CA PHE A 64 -13.16 -1.33 5.75
C PHE A 64 -12.94 -0.70 4.38
N LEU A 65 -12.32 0.49 4.38
CA LEU A 65 -11.72 1.10 3.21
C LEU A 65 -10.20 1.00 3.35
N SER A 66 -9.51 0.47 2.36
CA SER A 66 -8.04 0.44 2.37
C SER A 66 -7.47 1.40 1.33
N VAL A 67 -6.41 2.12 1.70
CA VAL A 67 -5.60 2.92 0.78
C VAL A 67 -4.14 2.58 0.98
N SER A 68 -3.55 1.96 -0.03
CA SER A 68 -2.12 1.69 -0.10
C SER A 68 -1.42 2.88 -0.78
N PRO A 69 -0.46 3.54 -0.11
CA PRO A 69 0.35 4.56 -0.76
C PRO A 69 1.29 3.92 -1.78
N PHE A 70 1.56 4.62 -2.90
CA PHE A 70 2.50 4.14 -3.91
C PHE A 70 3.96 4.18 -3.48
N LEU A 71 4.25 5.06 -2.53
CA LEU A 71 5.58 5.31 -2.02
C LEU A 71 5.46 5.58 -0.53
N ASP A 72 6.46 5.13 0.21
CA ASP A 72 6.51 5.19 1.67
C ASP A 72 6.87 6.58 2.20
N TYR A 73 6.09 7.58 1.81
CA TYR A 73 6.18 8.91 2.40
C TYR A 73 5.65 8.91 3.84
N ASN A 74 6.21 9.78 4.67
CA ASN A 74 5.67 10.06 5.99
C ASN A 74 4.42 10.95 5.87
N PHE A 75 3.28 10.31 5.68
CA PHE A 75 1.99 10.98 5.76
C PHE A 75 1.69 11.34 7.21
N HIS A 76 1.39 12.61 7.44
CA HIS A 76 1.04 13.13 8.77
C HIS A 76 -0.39 13.64 8.84
N SER A 77 -1.02 13.85 7.68
CA SER A 77 -2.43 14.20 7.61
C SER A 77 -3.14 13.37 6.55
N LEU A 78 -4.35 12.92 6.87
CA LEU A 78 -5.27 12.39 5.89
C LEU A 78 -6.54 13.24 5.90
N ARG A 79 -7.22 13.27 4.77
CA ARG A 79 -8.57 13.79 4.67
C ARG A 79 -9.42 12.74 3.98
N LEU A 80 -10.40 12.22 4.69
CA LEU A 80 -11.41 11.32 4.13
C LEU A 80 -12.61 12.18 3.75
N LYS A 81 -12.90 12.26 2.46
CA LYS A 81 -14.10 12.91 1.93
C LYS A 81 -15.05 11.82 1.47
N MET A 82 -16.21 11.73 2.10
CA MET A 82 -17.31 10.91 1.62
C MET A 82 -18.28 11.87 0.90
N VAL A 83 -18.51 11.64 -0.39
CA VAL A 83 -19.49 12.37 -1.18
C VAL A 83 -20.78 11.57 -1.12
N GLU A 84 -21.86 12.25 -0.75
CA GLU A 84 -23.11 11.61 -0.41
C GLU A 84 -24.05 11.56 -1.63
N ASN A 85 -24.55 10.37 -1.94
CA ASN A 85 -25.80 10.16 -2.70
C ASN A 85 -26.92 9.54 -1.83
N TYR A 86 -26.67 9.25 -0.54
CA TYR A 86 -27.62 8.57 0.35
C TYR A 86 -27.51 9.03 1.81
N GLU A 87 -28.64 9.13 2.53
CA GLU A 87 -28.71 9.58 3.94
C GLU A 87 -27.85 8.74 4.87
N LEU A 88 -26.64 9.24 5.12
CA LEU A 88 -25.69 8.70 6.08
C LEU A 88 -26.16 9.02 7.51
N ASP A 89 -26.28 8.00 8.36
CA ASP A 89 -26.63 8.14 9.79
C ASP A 89 -25.76 9.21 10.48
N ASP A 90 -26.41 10.21 11.08
CA ASP A 90 -25.75 11.32 11.78
C ASP A 90 -25.00 10.88 13.05
N SER A 91 -25.16 9.61 13.46
CA SER A 91 -24.41 8.99 14.56
C SER A 91 -22.92 8.80 14.28
N LEU A 92 -22.46 8.78 13.02
CA LEU A 92 -21.05 8.57 12.68
C LEU A 92 -20.21 9.84 12.93
N GLN A 93 -19.65 9.93 14.14
CA GLN A 93 -18.83 11.07 14.56
C GLN A 93 -17.33 10.87 14.33
N SER A 94 -16.85 9.61 14.39
CA SER A 94 -15.45 9.28 14.15
C SER A 94 -15.24 7.98 13.38
N VAL A 95 -14.19 7.96 12.56
CA VAL A 95 -13.74 6.80 11.77
C VAL A 95 -12.31 6.47 12.22
N PRO A 96 -12.05 5.32 12.87
CA PRO A 96 -10.70 4.97 13.28
C PRO A 96 -9.84 4.60 12.07
N ILE A 97 -8.54 4.87 12.20
CA ILE A 97 -7.54 4.63 11.17
C ILE A 97 -6.52 3.64 11.70
N TRP A 98 -6.32 2.60 10.92
CA TRP A 98 -5.41 1.51 11.16
C TRP A 98 -4.29 1.54 10.12
N LYS A 99 -3.13 0.99 10.47
CA LYS A 99 -1.99 0.83 9.56
C LYS A 99 -1.47 -0.61 9.62
N GLY A 100 -1.17 -1.16 8.45
CA GLY A 100 -0.60 -2.50 8.28
C GLY A 100 -1.01 -3.12 6.95
N HIS A 101 -0.82 -4.41 6.80
CA HIS A 101 -1.27 -5.15 5.62
C HIS A 101 -2.75 -5.52 5.73
N VAL A 102 -3.45 -5.45 4.60
CA VAL A 102 -4.87 -5.81 4.54
C VAL A 102 -5.14 -7.26 4.98
N ALA A 103 -4.19 -8.17 4.75
CA ALA A 103 -4.31 -9.56 5.19
C ALA A 103 -4.36 -9.74 6.71
N GLN A 104 -3.92 -8.76 7.51
CA GLN A 104 -4.07 -8.77 8.97
C GLN A 104 -5.53 -8.60 9.42
N LEU A 105 -6.44 -8.21 8.52
CA LEU A 105 -7.88 -8.20 8.80
C LEU A 105 -8.51 -9.59 8.74
N TYR A 106 -7.82 -10.58 8.17
CA TYR A 106 -8.36 -11.94 8.04
C TYR A 106 -8.56 -12.57 9.43
N PRO A 107 -9.68 -13.30 9.64
CA PRO A 107 -9.91 -13.98 10.90
C PRO A 107 -8.89 -15.11 11.12
N MET A 108 -8.69 -15.45 12.38
CA MET A 108 -7.88 -16.61 12.75
C MET A 108 -8.57 -17.89 12.26
N GLY A 109 -7.81 -18.73 11.56
CA GLY A 109 -8.21 -20.07 11.17
C GLY A 109 -7.78 -21.13 12.17
N GLN A 110 -8.06 -22.38 11.84
CA GLN A 110 -7.56 -23.53 12.61
C GLN A 110 -6.03 -23.54 12.56
N VAL A 111 -5.41 -23.84 13.71
CA VAL A 111 -3.97 -24.03 13.83
C VAL A 111 -3.55 -25.21 12.95
N ILE A 112 -2.38 -25.10 12.32
CA ILE A 112 -1.74 -26.18 11.57
C ILE A 112 -0.75 -26.85 12.52
N GLU A 113 -1.11 -28.03 13.01
CA GLU A 113 -0.34 -28.73 14.06
C GLU A 113 0.75 -29.64 13.50
N SER A 114 0.50 -30.28 12.35
CA SER A 114 1.40 -31.26 11.76
C SER A 114 2.11 -30.73 10.52
N GLU A 115 3.29 -31.30 10.25
CA GLU A 115 4.03 -31.03 9.02
C GLU A 115 3.30 -31.54 7.78
N ASP A 116 2.60 -32.67 7.90
CA ASP A 116 1.80 -33.24 6.81
C ASP A 116 0.67 -32.31 6.40
N GLU A 117 -0.06 -31.74 7.37
CA GLU A 117 -1.11 -30.76 7.07
C GLU A 117 -0.54 -29.51 6.38
N LEU A 118 0.62 -29.01 6.86
CA LEU A 118 1.30 -27.89 6.21
C LEU A 118 1.72 -28.25 4.78
N ASN A 119 2.27 -29.45 4.58
CA ASN A 119 2.70 -29.94 3.27
C ASN A 119 1.51 -30.05 2.30
N ASP A 120 0.36 -30.56 2.74
CA ASP A 120 -0.82 -30.67 1.90
C ASP A 120 -1.29 -29.28 1.40
N LEU A 121 -1.18 -28.25 2.24
CA LEU A 121 -1.56 -26.87 1.86
C LEU A 121 -0.53 -26.21 0.92
N LEU A 122 0.75 -26.43 1.17
CA LEU A 122 1.83 -25.82 0.39
C LEU A 122 2.01 -26.53 -0.96
N PHE A 123 1.93 -27.84 -0.99
CA PHE A 123 2.24 -28.63 -2.19
C PHE A 123 1.00 -29.15 -2.91
N GLY A 124 -0.16 -29.20 -2.27
CA GLY A 124 -1.38 -29.78 -2.84
C GLY A 124 -1.33 -31.31 -2.92
N GLU A 125 -2.31 -31.91 -3.59
CA GLU A 125 -2.44 -33.38 -3.71
C GLU A 125 -1.30 -34.03 -4.51
N ILE A 126 -0.71 -33.29 -5.45
CA ILE A 126 0.48 -33.68 -6.19
C ILE A 126 1.60 -32.85 -5.60
N LYS A 127 2.57 -33.47 -4.91
CA LYS A 127 3.72 -32.76 -4.34
C LYS A 127 4.46 -31.98 -5.42
N ALA A 128 4.05 -30.73 -5.62
CA ALA A 128 4.58 -29.89 -6.66
C ALA A 128 6.05 -29.61 -6.36
N GLU A 129 6.90 -29.62 -7.38
CA GLU A 129 8.32 -29.26 -7.22
C GLU A 129 8.46 -27.84 -6.65
N ILE A 130 7.50 -26.98 -6.96
CA ILE A 130 7.43 -25.59 -6.53
C ILE A 130 6.14 -25.40 -5.72
N PRO A 131 6.23 -25.16 -4.40
CA PRO A 131 5.06 -25.00 -3.55
C PRO A 131 4.33 -23.66 -3.73
N ASN A 132 3.08 -23.63 -3.28
CA ASN A 132 2.32 -22.42 -2.99
C ASN A 132 3.08 -21.57 -1.96
N GLY A 133 3.07 -20.25 -2.14
CA GLY A 133 3.84 -19.33 -1.30
C GLY A 133 5.19 -18.92 -1.87
N THR A 134 5.57 -19.46 -3.03
CA THR A 134 6.83 -19.13 -3.70
C THR A 134 6.67 -18.02 -4.72
N LEU A 135 7.77 -17.32 -4.97
CA LEU A 135 7.88 -16.26 -5.97
C LEU A 135 8.73 -16.77 -7.12
N VAL A 136 8.18 -16.79 -8.33
CA VAL A 136 8.89 -17.29 -9.52
C VAL A 136 8.99 -16.23 -10.59
N GLU A 137 10.04 -16.28 -11.39
CA GLU A 137 10.23 -15.46 -12.58
C GLU A 137 10.17 -16.34 -13.83
N TYR A 138 9.42 -15.87 -14.82
CA TYR A 138 9.39 -16.47 -16.15
C TYR A 138 9.14 -15.40 -17.22
N ASN A 139 10.00 -15.35 -18.24
CA ASN A 139 9.94 -14.42 -19.37
C ASN A 139 9.88 -12.93 -18.97
N GLY A 140 10.63 -12.55 -17.94
CA GLY A 140 10.74 -11.17 -17.44
C GLY A 140 9.59 -10.73 -16.55
N ALA A 141 8.64 -11.63 -16.25
CA ALA A 141 7.52 -11.36 -15.35
C ALA A 141 7.64 -12.19 -14.07
N VAL A 142 7.29 -11.58 -12.93
CA VAL A 142 7.26 -12.24 -11.63
C VAL A 142 5.84 -12.68 -11.30
N TYR A 143 5.74 -13.88 -10.74
CA TYR A 143 4.51 -14.53 -10.36
C TYR A 143 4.60 -15.00 -8.90
N PHE A 144 3.47 -14.98 -8.22
CA PHE A 144 3.30 -15.66 -6.94
C PHE A 144 2.52 -16.96 -7.17
N ILE A 145 3.04 -18.09 -6.70
CA ILE A 145 2.36 -19.38 -6.79
C ILE A 145 1.35 -19.49 -5.67
N SER A 146 0.07 -19.64 -6.02
CA SER A 146 -1.02 -19.68 -5.06
C SER A 146 -2.06 -20.69 -5.50
N LYS A 147 -2.30 -21.70 -4.66
CA LYS A 147 -3.26 -22.78 -4.90
C LYS A 147 -3.07 -23.46 -6.27
N GLY A 148 -1.83 -23.73 -6.65
CA GLY A 148 -1.47 -24.37 -7.93
C GLY A 148 -1.53 -23.45 -9.15
N ALA A 149 -1.85 -22.17 -8.99
CA ALA A 149 -1.88 -21.20 -10.09
C ALA A 149 -0.73 -20.19 -9.99
N ALA A 150 -0.16 -19.82 -11.15
CA ALA A 150 0.82 -18.75 -11.26
C ALA A 150 0.10 -17.40 -11.42
N ARG A 151 0.24 -16.53 -10.42
CA ARG A 151 -0.46 -15.24 -10.36
C ARG A 151 0.50 -14.10 -10.66
N PRO A 152 0.38 -13.42 -11.81
CA PRO A 152 1.31 -12.36 -12.19
C PRO A 152 1.10 -11.11 -11.33
N PHE A 153 2.19 -10.44 -10.94
CA PHE A 153 2.10 -9.08 -10.41
C PHE A 153 1.90 -8.10 -11.58
N VAL A 154 0.94 -7.17 -11.45
CA VAL A 154 0.70 -6.18 -12.51
C VAL A 154 1.85 -5.18 -12.66
N GLU A 155 2.53 -4.85 -11.55
CA GLU A 155 3.63 -3.90 -11.48
C GLU A 155 4.61 -4.26 -10.35
N PRO A 156 5.92 -3.98 -10.47
CA PRO A 156 6.92 -4.17 -9.41
C PRO A 156 6.56 -3.47 -8.10
N GLU A 157 5.88 -2.33 -8.18
CA GLU A 157 5.39 -1.58 -7.04
C GLU A 157 4.36 -2.38 -6.22
N VAL A 158 3.54 -3.24 -6.86
CA VAL A 158 2.60 -4.12 -6.14
C VAL A 158 3.34 -5.20 -5.36
N PHE A 159 4.40 -5.75 -5.94
CA PHE A 159 5.27 -6.72 -5.27
C PHE A 159 5.88 -6.11 -3.99
N ASN A 160 6.48 -4.93 -4.12
CA ASN A 160 7.07 -4.20 -2.99
C ASN A 160 6.02 -3.82 -1.93
N LYS A 161 4.83 -3.40 -2.39
CA LYS A 161 3.69 -3.04 -1.53
C LYS A 161 3.11 -4.24 -0.77
N LEU A 162 3.37 -5.46 -1.19
CA LEU A 162 3.00 -6.65 -0.43
C LEU A 162 4.15 -7.12 0.47
N GLY A 163 5.26 -6.40 0.55
CA GLY A 163 6.39 -6.77 1.42
C GLY A 163 7.10 -8.06 0.96
N PHE A 164 6.93 -8.44 -0.30
CA PHE A 164 7.68 -9.55 -0.89
C PHE A 164 9.13 -9.15 -1.13
N ASP A 165 10.00 -10.15 -1.11
CA ASP A 165 11.45 -9.96 -1.22
C ASP A 165 11.96 -10.39 -2.61
N TRP A 166 12.60 -9.47 -3.33
CA TRP A 166 13.14 -9.74 -4.66
C TRP A 166 14.25 -10.80 -4.64
N GLU A 167 14.97 -10.95 -3.53
CA GLU A 167 15.99 -12.01 -3.36
C GLU A 167 15.37 -13.41 -3.23
N LYS A 168 14.04 -13.48 -3.01
CA LYS A 168 13.27 -14.72 -2.94
C LYS A 168 12.66 -15.13 -4.28
N VAL A 169 12.86 -14.35 -5.34
CA VAL A 169 12.36 -14.68 -6.67
C VAL A 169 13.28 -15.70 -7.33
N GLN A 170 12.73 -16.84 -7.73
CA GLN A 170 13.46 -17.91 -8.42
C GLN A 170 13.08 -17.97 -9.91
N GLY A 171 14.07 -17.96 -10.81
CA GLY A 171 13.85 -18.16 -12.23
C GLY A 171 13.49 -19.63 -12.52
N ILE A 172 12.45 -19.87 -13.31
CA ILE A 172 12.00 -21.22 -13.65
C ILE A 172 11.95 -21.47 -15.16
N SER A 173 12.10 -22.73 -15.55
CA SER A 173 12.03 -23.14 -16.96
C SER A 173 10.60 -23.08 -17.50
N GLY A 174 10.45 -22.98 -18.82
CA GLY A 174 9.13 -23.01 -19.47
C GLY A 174 8.35 -24.30 -19.20
N SER A 175 9.02 -25.45 -19.07
CA SER A 175 8.40 -26.72 -18.69
C SER A 175 7.88 -26.73 -17.26
N GLN A 176 8.60 -26.11 -16.32
CA GLN A 176 8.12 -25.96 -14.95
C GLN A 176 6.93 -24.98 -14.91
N PHE A 177 7.04 -23.85 -15.61
CA PHE A 177 5.97 -22.86 -15.67
C PHE A 177 4.68 -23.41 -16.29
N SER A 178 4.78 -24.29 -17.29
CA SER A 178 3.61 -24.91 -17.93
C SER A 178 2.78 -25.82 -17.02
N ASN A 179 3.31 -26.20 -15.85
CA ASN A 179 2.57 -27.01 -14.88
C ASN A 179 1.54 -26.19 -14.08
N PHE A 180 1.61 -24.86 -14.12
CA PHE A 180 0.70 -24.00 -13.39
C PHE A 180 -0.44 -23.51 -14.28
N GLU A 181 -1.64 -23.48 -13.69
CA GLU A 181 -2.74 -22.74 -14.27
C GLU A 181 -2.44 -21.23 -14.23
N LYS A 182 -2.98 -20.50 -15.21
CA LYS A 182 -2.92 -19.04 -15.19
C LYS A 182 -3.86 -18.50 -14.11
N GLY A 183 -3.30 -17.89 -13.07
CA GLY A 183 -4.08 -17.28 -12.01
C GLY A 183 -4.44 -15.82 -12.30
N GLU A 184 -5.36 -15.28 -11.48
CA GLU A 184 -5.70 -13.86 -11.49
C GLU A 184 -4.50 -12.99 -11.11
N ALA A 185 -4.34 -11.88 -11.81
CA ALA A 185 -3.26 -10.92 -11.54
C ALA A 185 -3.39 -10.30 -10.14
N ILE A 186 -2.25 -10.08 -9.50
CA ILE A 186 -2.14 -9.41 -8.20
C ILE A 186 -1.95 -7.92 -8.48
N ASP A 187 -2.93 -7.12 -8.07
CA ASP A 187 -2.96 -5.68 -8.28
C ASP A 187 -2.85 -4.90 -6.94
N TYR A 188 -2.95 -3.57 -7.02
CA TYR A 188 -2.89 -2.69 -5.85
C TYR A 188 -4.04 -2.89 -4.85
N ASN A 189 -5.08 -3.62 -5.21
CA ASN A 189 -6.30 -3.78 -4.44
C ASN A 189 -6.32 -5.10 -3.69
N MET A 190 -5.53 -6.07 -4.13
CA MET A 190 -5.53 -7.39 -3.53
C MET A 190 -4.72 -7.40 -2.20
N PRO A 191 -5.24 -8.07 -1.16
CA PRO A 191 -4.43 -8.47 0.00
C PRO A 191 -3.44 -9.58 -0.39
N HIS A 192 -2.67 -10.05 0.57
CA HIS A 192 -1.81 -11.22 0.41
C HIS A 192 -2.60 -12.46 -0.04
N PRO A 193 -2.17 -13.13 -1.13
CA PRO A 193 -2.80 -14.36 -1.61
C PRO A 193 -2.65 -15.56 -0.66
N SER A 194 -3.35 -16.65 -0.97
CA SER A 194 -3.18 -17.92 -0.23
C SER A 194 -1.79 -18.50 -0.50
N GLY A 195 -1.11 -18.98 0.54
CA GLY A 195 0.28 -19.41 0.50
C GLY A 195 1.26 -18.39 1.08
N THR A 196 0.84 -17.14 1.31
CA THR A 196 1.72 -16.14 1.91
C THR A 196 2.05 -16.52 3.36
N ILE A 197 3.33 -16.43 3.71
CA ILE A 197 3.83 -16.69 5.06
C ILE A 197 4.10 -15.35 5.74
N ILE A 198 3.54 -15.18 6.94
CA ILE A 198 3.78 -14.05 7.81
C ILE A 198 4.51 -14.57 9.05
N THR A 199 5.61 -13.90 9.43
CA THR A 199 6.35 -14.22 10.66
C THR A 199 6.17 -13.09 11.66
N VAL A 200 5.71 -13.42 12.87
CA VAL A 200 5.52 -12.46 13.97
C VAL A 200 6.29 -12.95 15.19
N LYS A 201 7.33 -12.20 15.61
CA LYS A 201 8.17 -12.54 16.78
C LYS A 201 8.70 -13.99 16.77
N GLY A 202 9.01 -14.51 15.59
CA GLY A 202 9.53 -15.88 15.38
C GLY A 202 8.46 -16.96 15.22
N GLU A 203 7.18 -16.63 15.34
CA GLU A 203 6.09 -17.55 15.02
C GLU A 203 5.64 -17.38 13.55
N ASP A 204 5.47 -18.49 12.84
CA ASP A 204 5.03 -18.48 11.44
C ASP A 204 3.51 -18.66 11.34
N PHE A 205 2.91 -17.90 10.43
CA PHE A 205 1.49 -17.93 10.10
C PHE A 205 1.31 -18.08 8.60
N LEU A 206 0.41 -18.95 8.18
CA LEU A 206 0.03 -19.13 6.79
C LEU A 206 -1.26 -18.37 6.51
N ILE A 207 -1.22 -17.47 5.52
CA ILE A 207 -2.42 -16.93 4.90
C ILE A 207 -2.96 -17.98 3.95
N TYR A 208 -4.14 -18.52 4.25
CA TYR A 208 -4.79 -19.50 3.38
C TYR A 208 -6.30 -19.28 3.41
N GLU A 209 -6.91 -19.13 2.23
CA GLU A 209 -8.37 -18.95 2.09
C GLU A 209 -8.93 -17.80 2.94
N LYS A 210 -8.25 -16.64 2.92
CA LYS A 210 -8.62 -15.46 3.70
C LYS A 210 -8.69 -15.72 5.21
N LYS A 211 -7.89 -16.66 5.72
CA LYS A 211 -7.67 -16.92 7.14
C LYS A 211 -6.20 -16.84 7.47
N ILE A 212 -5.89 -16.45 8.69
CA ILE A 212 -4.54 -16.51 9.26
C ILE A 212 -4.45 -17.78 10.09
N ARG A 213 -3.62 -18.74 9.67
CA ARG A 213 -3.46 -20.03 10.36
C ARG A 213 -2.08 -20.09 11.01
N LYS A 214 -2.03 -20.24 12.34
CA LYS A 214 -0.76 -20.42 13.05
C LYS A 214 -0.12 -21.74 12.64
N VAL A 215 1.17 -21.74 12.35
CA VAL A 215 1.96 -22.93 12.01
C VAL A 215 2.80 -23.31 13.22
N VAL A 216 2.56 -24.51 13.77
CA VAL A 216 3.31 -25.00 14.95
C VAL A 216 4.65 -25.60 14.54
N ASN A 217 4.65 -26.46 13.51
CA ASN A 217 5.87 -27.03 12.95
C ASN A 217 6.16 -26.37 11.59
N SER A 218 7.17 -25.50 11.56
CA SER A 218 7.58 -24.74 10.37
C SER A 218 8.85 -25.27 9.71
N SER A 219 9.27 -26.51 10.00
CA SER A 219 10.46 -27.16 9.42
C SER A 219 10.56 -27.00 7.91
N VAL A 220 9.45 -27.25 7.20
CA VAL A 220 9.31 -27.11 5.74
C VAL A 220 9.59 -25.68 5.28
N LEU A 221 9.19 -24.67 6.06
CA LEU A 221 9.38 -23.26 5.73
C LEU A 221 10.83 -22.79 5.89
N ALA A 222 11.70 -23.63 6.47
CA ALA A 222 13.13 -23.39 6.59
C ALA A 222 13.95 -24.06 5.48
N ASN A 223 13.30 -24.83 4.58
CA ASN A 223 13.99 -25.48 3.48
C ASN A 223 14.43 -24.44 2.42
N GLU A 224 15.73 -24.36 2.18
CA GLU A 224 16.35 -23.44 1.22
C GLU A 224 15.99 -23.77 -0.22
N ASP A 225 15.67 -25.03 -0.55
CA ASP A 225 15.31 -25.46 -1.90
C ASP A 225 14.01 -24.82 -2.38
N TYR A 226 13.07 -24.54 -1.47
CA TYR A 226 11.79 -23.91 -1.81
C TYR A 226 11.84 -22.38 -1.73
N ASN A 227 12.83 -21.84 -1.01
CA ASN A 227 13.10 -20.41 -0.86
C ASN A 227 11.85 -19.53 -0.60
N PHE A 228 11.01 -19.94 0.35
CA PHE A 228 9.78 -19.21 0.68
C PHE A 228 10.02 -17.73 1.02
N SER A 229 9.21 -16.84 0.45
CA SER A 229 9.18 -15.43 0.86
C SER A 229 8.36 -15.28 2.14
N LYS A 230 8.97 -14.74 3.19
CA LYS A 230 8.33 -14.48 4.48
C LYS A 230 8.16 -12.99 4.71
N ILE A 231 6.97 -12.58 5.11
CA ILE A 231 6.66 -11.20 5.48
C ILE A 231 6.84 -11.06 6.98
N ILE A 232 7.79 -10.23 7.40
CA ILE A 232 8.12 -10.06 8.81
C ILE A 232 7.31 -8.91 9.39
N LEU A 233 6.49 -9.20 10.40
CA LEU A 233 5.69 -8.21 11.12
C LEU A 233 6.07 -8.14 12.60
N ASN A 234 5.85 -6.97 13.20
CA ASN A 234 6.05 -6.75 14.63
C ASN A 234 4.94 -7.39 15.48
N GLN A 235 3.71 -7.33 14.98
CA GLN A 235 2.51 -7.90 15.59
C GLN A 235 1.47 -8.27 14.54
N LEU A 236 0.52 -9.12 14.90
CA LEU A 236 -0.51 -9.59 13.98
C LEU A 236 -1.68 -8.61 13.89
N GLU A 237 -2.01 -7.90 14.96
CA GLU A 237 -3.03 -6.85 14.91
C GLU A 237 -2.56 -5.63 14.11
N LEU A 238 -3.50 -4.90 13.53
CA LEU A 238 -3.21 -3.62 12.90
C LEU A 238 -2.88 -2.54 13.94
N ASP A 239 -2.01 -1.61 13.56
CA ASP A 239 -1.66 -0.47 14.41
C ASP A 239 -2.73 0.61 14.33
N LYS A 240 -3.37 0.96 15.45
CA LYS A 240 -4.25 2.13 15.48
C LYS A 240 -3.44 3.41 15.41
N VAL A 241 -3.43 4.04 14.23
CA VAL A 241 -2.62 5.24 13.96
C VAL A 241 -3.40 6.53 14.06
N GLY A 242 -4.73 6.52 14.18
CA GLY A 242 -5.47 7.76 14.31
C GLY A 242 -6.97 7.60 14.30
N ASP A 243 -7.65 8.74 14.26
CA ASP A 243 -9.10 8.84 14.16
C ASP A 243 -9.41 10.03 13.23
N CYS A 244 -10.38 9.85 12.34
CA CYS A 244 -10.96 10.91 11.55
C CYS A 244 -12.20 11.47 12.23
N GLN A 245 -12.28 12.78 12.40
CA GLN A 245 -13.40 13.46 13.02
C GLN A 245 -14.23 14.19 11.97
N ARG A 246 -15.56 14.10 12.08
CA ARG A 246 -16.49 14.83 11.21
C ARG A 246 -16.30 16.33 11.38
N THR A 247 -16.26 17.06 10.27
CA THR A 247 -16.27 18.53 10.28
C THR A 247 -17.71 19.06 10.38
N VAL A 248 -17.89 20.25 10.99
CA VAL A 248 -19.21 20.91 11.20
C VAL A 248 -19.83 21.44 9.89
N SER A 249 -19.57 20.79 8.75
CA SER A 249 -20.02 21.23 7.42
C SER A 249 -21.14 20.35 6.88
N PHE A 250 -22.01 20.92 6.04
CA PHE A 250 -23.00 20.18 5.23
C PHE A 250 -22.35 19.16 4.29
N LYS A 251 -21.06 19.34 3.94
CA LYS A 251 -20.29 18.34 3.21
C LYS A 251 -19.69 17.36 4.23
N LYS A 252 -19.98 16.05 4.10
CA LYS A 252 -19.47 15.00 5.01
C LYS A 252 -17.97 14.73 4.81
N ILE A 253 -17.18 15.69 5.27
CA ILE A 253 -15.73 15.68 5.24
C ILE A 253 -15.23 15.31 6.64
N PHE A 254 -14.37 14.30 6.69
CA PHE A 254 -13.68 13.87 7.89
C PHE A 254 -12.22 14.33 7.81
N ASN A 255 -11.79 15.06 8.84
CA ASN A 255 -10.40 15.45 8.98
C ASN A 255 -9.71 14.44 9.90
N CYS A 256 -8.67 13.79 9.36
CA CYS A 256 -7.96 12.73 10.05
C CYS A 256 -6.67 13.27 10.67
N ARG A 257 -6.47 12.98 11.96
CA ARG A 257 -5.21 13.25 12.65
C ARG A 257 -4.53 11.92 12.92
N LEU A 258 -3.32 11.77 12.38
CA LEU A 258 -2.48 10.63 12.71
C LEU A 258 -1.69 10.91 13.98
N LYS A 259 -1.63 9.91 14.85
CA LYS A 259 -0.71 9.76 15.96
C LYS A 259 0.63 9.28 15.39
N THR A 260 1.31 10.09 14.60
CA THR A 260 2.63 9.67 14.08
C THR A 260 3.63 9.61 15.23
N ALA A 261 4.17 8.42 15.52
CA ALA A 261 5.43 8.29 16.25
C ALA A 261 6.53 8.93 15.39
N LYS A 262 7.35 9.81 15.97
CA LYS A 262 8.31 10.65 15.24
C LYS A 262 9.39 9.88 14.45
N ASN A 263 9.49 8.55 14.56
CA ASN A 263 10.65 7.77 14.10
C ASN A 263 10.35 6.36 13.57
N THR A 264 9.12 6.02 13.18
CA THR A 264 8.89 4.70 12.55
C THR A 264 9.20 4.80 11.06
N TYR A 265 10.24 4.09 10.62
CA TYR A 265 10.45 3.84 9.21
C TYR A 265 9.20 3.12 8.68
N PRO A 266 8.49 3.67 7.69
CA PRO A 266 7.38 2.96 7.09
C PRO A 266 7.93 1.65 6.50
N ILE A 267 7.40 0.53 6.98
CA ILE A 267 7.61 -0.76 6.31
C ILE A 267 6.95 -0.62 4.94
N PRO A 268 7.67 -0.86 3.84
CA PRO A 268 7.08 -0.86 2.52
C PRO A 268 5.83 -1.74 2.48
N GLY A 269 4.71 -1.19 2.02
CA GLY A 269 3.48 -1.97 1.84
C GLY A 269 2.40 -1.88 2.91
N ASP A 270 2.61 -1.06 3.94
CA ASP A 270 1.55 -0.75 4.90
C ASP A 270 0.45 0.10 4.25
N SER A 271 -0.80 -0.37 4.34
CA SER A 271 -1.98 0.36 3.91
C SER A 271 -2.61 1.12 5.07
N TYR A 272 -3.18 2.29 4.77
CA TYR A 272 -4.10 2.97 5.70
C TYR A 272 -5.48 2.36 5.56
N ILE A 273 -5.99 1.81 6.65
CA ILE A 273 -7.26 1.08 6.69
C ILE A 273 -8.23 1.88 7.56
N PHE A 274 -9.41 2.20 7.02
CA PHE A 274 -10.45 2.97 7.69
C PHE A 274 -11.62 2.04 7.97
N GLU A 275 -11.99 1.88 9.23
CA GLU A 275 -13.16 1.08 9.63
C GLU A 275 -14.41 1.95 9.53
N ILE A 276 -15.30 1.60 8.61
CA ILE A 276 -16.54 2.33 8.33
C ILE A 276 -17.76 1.45 8.65
N PRO A 277 -18.92 2.06 8.97
CA PRO A 277 -20.18 1.34 9.06
C PRO A 277 -20.52 0.54 7.79
N GLU A 278 -21.18 -0.61 7.94
CA GLU A 278 -21.58 -1.44 6.79
C GLU A 278 -22.58 -0.75 5.86
N SER A 279 -23.48 0.06 6.42
CA SER A 279 -24.47 0.85 5.66
C SER A 279 -23.84 1.76 4.60
N LEU A 280 -22.57 2.14 4.79
CA LEU A 280 -21.81 2.95 3.84
C LEU A 280 -21.35 2.19 2.61
N LEU A 281 -21.10 0.89 2.72
CA LEU A 281 -20.67 0.07 1.59
C LEU A 281 -21.84 -0.40 0.72
N ALA A 282 -23.04 -0.51 1.30
CA ALA A 282 -24.23 -0.94 0.59
C ALA A 282 -24.79 0.12 -0.38
N GLY A 283 -24.37 1.39 -0.25
CA GLY A 283 -24.70 2.47 -1.19
C GLY A 283 -23.61 2.66 -2.26
N ASN A 284 -23.95 3.31 -3.38
CA ASN A 284 -22.96 3.85 -4.31
C ASN A 284 -22.20 4.99 -3.60
N LEU A 285 -21.14 4.64 -2.88
CA LEU A 285 -20.35 5.55 -2.07
C LEU A 285 -19.23 6.17 -2.90
N ASP A 286 -19.48 7.37 -3.44
CA ASP A 286 -18.44 8.22 -4.01
C ASP A 286 -17.48 8.65 -2.90
N SER A 287 -16.34 7.97 -2.78
CA SER A 287 -15.39 8.19 -1.70
C SER A 287 -14.02 8.62 -2.24
N ALA A 288 -13.50 9.70 -1.65
CA ALA A 288 -12.20 10.25 -1.99
C ALA A 288 -11.34 10.39 -0.73
N ILE A 289 -10.19 9.73 -0.72
CA ILE A 289 -9.19 9.83 0.35
C ILE A 289 -8.03 10.67 -0.16
N THR A 290 -7.69 11.74 0.56
CA THR A 290 -6.51 12.55 0.28
C THR A 290 -5.46 12.25 1.34
N LEU A 291 -4.32 11.72 0.92
CA LEU A 291 -3.13 11.57 1.76
C LEU A 291 -2.22 12.78 1.53
N ALA A 292 -1.84 13.49 2.59
CA ALA A 292 -0.92 14.61 2.51
C ALA A 292 0.23 14.43 3.50
N THR A 293 1.46 14.50 2.97
CA THR A 293 2.67 14.63 3.78
C THR A 293 2.64 15.97 4.53
N THR A 294 3.44 16.12 5.58
CA THR A 294 3.45 17.31 6.46
C THR A 294 3.36 18.65 5.71
N ASN A 295 2.58 19.58 6.28
CA ASN A 295 2.66 21.01 5.98
C ASN A 295 3.66 21.74 6.89
N THR A 296 4.25 21.06 7.88
CA THR A 296 5.27 21.65 8.74
C THR A 296 6.62 21.59 8.02
N LEU A 297 7.11 22.75 7.60
CA LEU A 297 8.45 22.91 7.04
C LEU A 297 9.49 22.72 8.14
N ASP A 298 9.76 21.47 8.52
CA ASP A 298 10.85 21.10 9.42
C ASP A 298 11.91 20.28 8.67
N LEU A 299 13.17 20.41 9.11
CA LEU A 299 14.32 19.80 8.43
C LEU A 299 14.27 18.26 8.44
N ASN A 300 13.65 17.63 9.44
CA ASN A 300 13.58 16.17 9.51
C ASN A 300 12.59 15.62 8.49
N SER A 301 11.41 16.25 8.38
CA SER A 301 10.41 15.92 7.36
C SER A 301 10.97 16.07 5.94
N ILE A 302 11.77 17.11 5.68
CA ILE A 302 12.44 17.31 4.38
C ILE A 302 13.44 16.18 4.10
N LYS A 303 14.33 15.87 5.06
CA LYS A 303 15.33 14.80 4.90
C LYS A 303 14.69 13.44 4.60
N GLN A 304 13.63 13.10 5.33
CA GLN A 304 12.91 11.85 5.13
C GLN A 304 12.26 11.78 3.75
N SER A 305 11.56 12.85 3.33
CA SER A 305 10.90 12.89 2.02
C SER A 305 11.91 12.79 0.87
N LEU A 306 13.07 13.44 1.00
CA LEU A 306 14.16 13.32 0.03
C LEU A 306 14.76 11.91 0.00
N ALA A 307 14.85 11.22 1.14
CA ALA A 307 15.31 9.83 1.18
C ALA A 307 14.36 8.89 0.43
N VAL A 308 13.04 9.06 0.60
CA VAL A 308 12.02 8.30 -0.14
C VAL A 308 12.13 8.56 -1.64
N VAL A 309 12.26 9.82 -2.06
CA VAL A 309 12.45 10.19 -3.48
C VAL A 309 13.74 9.59 -4.04
N LYS A 310 14.83 9.63 -3.28
CA LYS A 310 16.11 9.02 -3.69
C LYS A 310 15.95 7.51 -3.89
N ASN A 311 15.34 6.81 -2.93
CA ASN A 311 15.16 5.36 -3.01
C ASN A 311 14.21 4.96 -4.14
N SER A 312 13.14 5.73 -4.39
CA SER A 312 12.22 5.43 -5.49
C SER A 312 12.87 5.63 -6.86
N LEU A 313 13.69 6.67 -7.02
CA LEU A 313 14.50 6.84 -8.22
C LEU A 313 15.50 5.70 -8.39
N TYR A 314 16.18 5.29 -7.32
CA TYR A 314 17.08 4.16 -7.36
C TYR A 314 16.37 2.89 -7.85
N LEU A 315 15.26 2.49 -7.21
CA LEU A 315 14.51 1.29 -7.60
C LEU A 315 14.04 1.34 -9.06
N ARG A 316 13.55 2.50 -9.51
CA ARG A 316 13.03 2.67 -10.88
C ARG A 316 14.10 2.62 -11.95
N TYR A 317 15.31 3.12 -11.67
CA TYR A 317 16.39 3.23 -12.65
C TYR A 317 17.47 2.16 -12.51
N TYR A 318 17.55 1.46 -11.36
CA TYR A 318 18.53 0.41 -11.13
C TYR A 318 18.35 -0.78 -12.09
N GLN A 319 17.11 -1.12 -12.43
CA GLN A 319 16.79 -2.15 -13.44
C GLN A 319 17.27 -1.81 -14.86
N TYR A 320 17.63 -0.54 -15.14
CA TYR A 320 18.16 -0.11 -16.44
C TYR A 320 19.69 0.06 -16.44
N LEU A 321 20.35 -0.11 -15.29
CA LEU A 321 21.80 0.03 -15.12
C LEU A 321 22.54 -1.30 -15.03
N LEU A 322 21.80 -2.43 -15.01
CA LEU A 322 22.30 -3.80 -15.11
C LEU A 322 21.86 -4.41 -16.45
#